data_AF-A0A496VJU9-F1
#
_entry.id   AF-A0A496VJU9-F1
#
_cell.length_a   1.000
_cell.length_b   1.000
_cell.length_c   1.000
_cell.angle_alpha   90.00
_cell.angle_beta   90.00
_cell.angle_gamma   90.00
#
_symmetry.space_group_name_H-M   'P 1'
#
loop_
_entity.id
_entity.type
_entity.pdbx_description
1 polymer ?
#
loop_
_entity_poly.entity_id
_entity_poly.type
_entity_poly.pdbx_seq_one_letter_code
_entity_poly.pdbx_strand_id
1 'polypeptide(L)'
;MFTLHSKPLSTQMMAYYFPLIFKKNTPYWFFQRLTETQFEQIQNILAEESHKDESEQILCKACQHKITSLENKIEVNGLHQHVFSNPGGFVFEIGCFSGAIGCVNQGSPSLEHSWFTGYAWRFALCSNCLRHLGWFFQSGKDSFYALILKNLD
;
A
#
# COMPACT_ATOMS: atom_id res chain seq x y z
N MET A 1 51.76 -12.12 49.90
CA MET A 1 50.60 -11.25 50.12
C MET A 1 50.11 -10.81 48.74
N PHE A 2 48.92 -11.30 48.36
CA PHE A 2 48.06 -11.01 47.19
C PHE A 2 48.55 -11.28 45.75
N THR A 3 48.08 -12.39 45.20
CA THR A 3 47.69 -12.57 43.79
C THR A 3 46.36 -11.88 43.51
N LEU A 4 46.22 -11.20 42.37
CA LEU A 4 44.94 -11.06 41.65
C LEU A 4 45.18 -11.07 40.14
N HIS A 5 44.49 -11.99 39.45
CA HIS A 5 44.34 -12.07 38.00
C HIS A 5 43.45 -10.96 37.46
N SER A 6 43.74 -10.44 36.27
CA SER A 6 42.78 -9.74 35.42
C SER A 6 42.66 -10.44 34.06
N LYS A 7 41.42 -10.81 33.74
CA LYS A 7 40.92 -11.49 32.54
C LYS A 7 40.70 -10.49 31.37
N PRO A 8 40.49 -10.99 30.13
CA PRO A 8 40.76 -10.22 28.91
C PRO A 8 39.61 -9.31 28.46
N LEU A 9 40.03 -8.39 27.58
CA LEU A 9 39.32 -7.40 26.78
C LEU A 9 37.80 -7.57 26.61
N SER A 10 37.12 -6.48 26.96
CA SER A 10 35.71 -6.18 26.77
C SER A 10 35.25 -6.28 25.32
N THR A 11 34.20 -7.05 25.09
CA THR A 11 33.31 -6.96 23.93
C THR A 11 32.73 -5.55 23.84
N GLN A 12 33.07 -4.82 22.77
CA GLN A 12 32.50 -3.50 22.46
C GLN A 12 30.99 -3.63 22.23
N MET A 13 30.20 -3.04 23.12
CA MET A 13 28.80 -2.74 22.87
C MET A 13 28.72 -1.61 21.83
N MET A 14 28.36 -1.95 20.59
CA MET A 14 27.97 -0.94 19.61
C MET A 14 26.50 -0.58 19.85
N ALA A 15 26.28 0.51 20.57
CA ALA A 15 24.97 1.13 20.72
C ALA A 15 24.56 1.77 19.39
N TYR A 16 23.85 1.02 18.53
CA TYR A 16 23.26 1.59 17.33
C TYR A 16 21.95 2.28 17.68
N TYR A 17 22.00 3.62 17.71
CA TYR A 17 20.82 4.49 17.80
C TYR A 17 20.05 4.43 16.49
N PHE A 18 18.79 4.03 16.55
CA PHE A 18 17.86 4.08 15.43
C PHE A 18 17.08 5.41 15.50
N PRO A 19 17.18 6.34 14.52
CA PRO A 19 16.23 7.43 14.41
C PRO A 19 15.11 7.00 13.46
N LEU A 20 14.16 6.19 13.94
CA LEU A 20 12.89 6.01 13.24
C LEU A 20 11.94 7.10 13.70
N ILE A 21 11.65 7.99 12.76
CA ILE A 21 10.62 9.02 12.83
C ILE A 21 9.26 8.32 12.98
N PHE A 22 8.74 8.10 14.19
CA PHE A 22 7.31 7.82 14.39
C PHE A 22 6.76 8.34 15.73
N LYS A 23 5.90 9.37 15.58
CA LYS A 23 4.74 9.83 16.38
C LYS A 23 4.80 9.83 17.93
N LYS A 24 4.61 11.05 18.46
CA LYS A 24 4.36 11.45 19.85
C LYS A 24 3.23 10.65 20.53
N ASN A 25 3.57 9.64 21.32
CA ASN A 25 2.93 9.19 22.59
C ASN A 25 3.23 7.72 22.90
N THR A 26 4.50 7.39 23.13
CA THR A 26 4.90 6.11 23.74
C THR A 26 5.34 6.36 25.19
N PRO A 27 4.66 5.79 26.20
CA PRO A 27 5.12 5.85 27.58
C PRO A 27 6.53 5.23 27.71
N TYR A 28 7.41 5.91 28.42
CA TYR A 28 8.87 5.69 28.45
C TYR A 28 9.36 4.35 29.07
N TRP A 29 8.50 3.37 29.32
CA TRP A 29 8.86 2.11 30.02
C TRP A 29 8.80 0.84 29.16
N PHE A 30 8.58 0.94 27.85
CA PHE A 30 8.65 -0.23 26.97
C PHE A 30 9.98 -0.30 26.19
N PHE A 31 11.10 -0.23 26.91
CA PHE A 31 12.38 -0.66 26.36
C PHE A 31 12.53 -2.17 26.61
N GLN A 32 11.88 -2.97 25.77
CA GLN A 32 12.26 -4.38 25.70
C GLN A 32 13.69 -4.43 25.17
N ARG A 33 14.65 -4.78 26.05
CA ARG A 33 16.04 -4.95 25.65
C ARG A 33 16.10 -6.17 24.73
N LEU A 34 16.09 -5.91 23.42
CA LEU A 34 16.21 -6.95 22.41
C LEU A 34 17.58 -7.63 22.56
N THR A 35 17.59 -8.95 22.52
CA THR A 35 18.84 -9.72 22.35
C THR A 35 19.35 -9.55 20.92
N GLU A 36 20.63 -9.84 20.68
CA GLU A 36 21.21 -9.86 19.32
C GLU A 36 20.40 -10.74 18.38
N THR A 37 19.97 -11.91 18.84
CA THR A 37 19.11 -12.82 18.08
C THR A 37 17.74 -12.23 17.76
N GLN A 38 17.13 -11.48 18.68
CA GLN A 38 15.85 -10.81 18.43
C GLN A 38 16.02 -9.63 17.46
N PHE A 39 17.14 -8.93 17.53
CA PHE A 39 17.45 -7.86 16.59
C PHE A 39 17.67 -8.41 15.17
N GLU A 40 18.46 -9.47 15.02
CA GLU A 40 18.67 -10.16 13.74
C GLU A 40 17.35 -10.71 13.18
N GLN A 41 16.51 -11.30 14.02
CA GLN A 41 15.17 -11.76 13.62
C GLN A 41 14.29 -10.60 13.12
N ILE A 42 14.25 -9.47 13.83
CA ILE A 42 13.50 -8.28 13.40
C ILE A 42 14.08 -7.71 12.10
N GLN A 43 15.41 -7.65 11.97
CA GLN A 43 16.05 -7.21 10.73
C GLN A 43 15.70 -8.11 9.55
N ASN A 44 15.69 -9.43 9.74
CA ASN A 44 15.33 -10.39 8.69
C ASN A 44 13.85 -10.28 8.31
N ILE A 45 12.94 -10.12 9.27
CA ILE A 45 11.51 -9.89 9.00
C ILE A 45 11.32 -8.59 8.20
N LEU A 46 11.95 -7.49 8.62
CA LEU A 46 11.88 -6.22 7.91
C LEU A 46 12.50 -6.30 6.51
N ALA A 47 13.58 -7.05 6.35
CA ALA A 47 14.20 -7.28 5.05
C ALA A 47 13.27 -8.13 4.15
N GLU A 48 12.67 -9.20 4.66
CA GLU A 48 11.70 -10.02 3.94
C GLU A 48 10.44 -9.23 3.55
N GLU A 49 9.94 -8.34 4.42
CA GLU A 49 8.85 -7.41 4.09
C GLU A 49 9.26 -6.42 2.99
N SER A 50 10.49 -5.90 3.02
CA SER A 50 11.00 -4.99 1.97
C SER A 50 11.24 -5.67 0.62
N HIS A 51 11.53 -6.99 0.62
CA HIS A 51 11.81 -7.77 -0.58
C HIS A 51 10.56 -8.41 -1.22
N LYS A 52 9.42 -8.41 -0.55
CA LYS A 52 8.14 -8.86 -1.14
C LYS A 52 7.56 -7.89 -2.19
N ASP A 53 8.09 -6.68 -2.33
CA ASP A 53 7.27 -5.52 -2.69
C ASP A 53 7.71 -4.74 -3.95
N GLU A 54 8.20 -5.39 -5.01
CA GLU A 54 8.32 -4.71 -6.33
C GLU A 54 7.65 -5.48 -7.47
N SER A 55 7.71 -6.81 -7.51
CA SER A 55 7.21 -7.59 -8.65
C SER A 55 5.68 -7.74 -8.73
N GLU A 56 4.94 -7.34 -7.69
CA GLU A 56 3.47 -7.45 -7.63
C GLU A 56 2.78 -6.08 -7.52
N GLN A 57 3.53 -4.99 -7.62
CA GLN A 57 2.97 -3.64 -7.60
C GLN A 57 2.38 -3.30 -8.97
N ILE A 58 1.27 -2.56 -8.94
CA ILE A 58 0.69 -1.96 -10.13
C ILE A 58 0.89 -0.46 -10.03
N LEU A 59 1.53 0.10 -11.05
CA LEU A 59 2.01 1.48 -11.06
C LEU A 59 1.16 2.34 -11.97
N CYS A 60 1.19 3.66 -11.74
CA CYS A 60 0.65 4.60 -12.70
C CYS A 60 1.57 4.66 -13.91
N LYS A 61 1.07 4.29 -15.08
CA LYS A 61 1.84 4.34 -16.33
C LYS A 61 2.48 5.70 -16.65
N ALA A 62 1.86 6.77 -16.14
CA ALA A 62 2.32 8.14 -16.39
C ALA A 62 3.57 8.55 -15.60
N CYS A 63 3.65 8.11 -14.33
CA CYS A 63 4.59 8.67 -13.36
C CYS A 63 5.22 7.62 -12.45
N GLN A 64 4.91 6.34 -12.69
CA GLN A 64 5.41 5.18 -11.96
C GLN A 64 5.09 5.18 -10.45
N HIS A 65 4.14 6.03 -10.01
CA HIS A 65 3.66 6.01 -8.63
C HIS A 65 2.88 4.72 -8.36
N LYS A 66 3.17 4.03 -7.24
CA LYS A 66 2.43 2.84 -6.79
C LYS A 66 0.95 3.18 -6.63
N ILE A 67 0.08 2.46 -7.33
CA ILE A 67 -1.38 2.64 -7.27
C ILE A 67 -2.02 1.57 -6.41
N THR A 68 -1.72 0.32 -6.72
CA THR A 68 -2.27 -0.87 -6.07
C THR A 68 -1.30 -2.04 -6.23
N SER A 69 -1.74 -3.27 -5.97
CA SER A 69 -0.97 -4.50 -6.07
C SER A 69 -1.85 -5.63 -6.60
N LEU A 70 -1.23 -6.71 -7.07
CA LEU A 70 -1.94 -7.89 -7.57
C LEU A 70 -2.82 -8.55 -6.50
N GLU A 71 -2.43 -8.48 -5.23
CA GLU A 71 -3.20 -9.01 -4.09
C GLU A 71 -4.56 -8.31 -3.92
N ASN A 72 -4.68 -7.08 -4.39
CA ASN A 72 -5.90 -6.29 -4.29
C ASN A 72 -6.86 -6.58 -5.44
N LYS A 73 -6.50 -7.42 -6.44
CA LYS A 73 -7.41 -7.80 -7.52
C LYS A 73 -8.61 -8.54 -6.93
N ILE A 74 -9.81 -8.09 -7.32
CA ILE A 74 -11.07 -8.73 -6.94
C ILE A 74 -11.93 -8.96 -8.17
N GLU A 75 -12.92 -9.83 -8.02
CA GLU A 75 -14.01 -10.00 -8.97
C GLU A 75 -15.24 -9.23 -8.50
N VAL A 76 -15.85 -8.48 -9.41
CA VAL A 76 -17.15 -7.83 -9.20
C VAL A 76 -18.09 -8.36 -10.26
N ASN A 77 -19.27 -8.83 -9.86
CA ASN A 77 -20.19 -9.56 -10.74
C ASN A 77 -19.53 -10.77 -11.44
N GLY A 78 -18.63 -11.46 -10.74
CA GLY A 78 -17.96 -12.69 -11.21
C GLY A 78 -16.82 -12.48 -12.20
N LEU A 79 -16.38 -11.24 -12.43
CA LEU A 79 -15.25 -10.93 -13.31
C LEU A 79 -14.33 -9.87 -12.70
N HIS A 80 -13.03 -10.02 -12.91
CA HIS A 80 -12.06 -8.97 -12.56
C HIS A 80 -12.01 -7.86 -13.61
N GLN A 81 -12.05 -8.22 -14.90
CA GLN A 81 -11.98 -7.28 -16.01
C GLN A 81 -13.35 -7.05 -16.62
N HIS A 82 -13.64 -5.79 -16.93
CA HIS A 82 -14.89 -5.38 -17.57
C HIS A 82 -14.59 -4.42 -18.73
N VAL A 83 -15.46 -4.44 -19.74
CA VAL A 83 -15.43 -3.48 -20.84
C VAL A 83 -16.74 -2.70 -20.83
N PHE A 84 -16.65 -1.39 -20.64
CA PHE A 84 -17.82 -0.51 -20.61
C PHE A 84 -17.67 0.69 -21.54
N SER A 85 -18.79 1.22 -22.00
CA SER A 85 -18.87 2.49 -22.70
C SER A 85 -19.51 3.56 -21.81
N ASN A 86 -18.97 4.78 -21.81
CA ASN A 86 -19.65 5.92 -21.20
C ASN A 86 -20.64 6.58 -22.19
N PRO A 87 -21.54 7.47 -21.73
CA PRO A 87 -22.49 8.17 -22.60
C PRO A 87 -21.86 9.00 -23.72
N GLY A 88 -20.59 9.41 -23.56
CA GLY A 88 -19.81 10.10 -24.59
C GLY A 88 -19.26 9.17 -25.69
N GLY A 89 -19.55 7.86 -25.62
CA GLY A 89 -19.10 6.87 -26.59
C GLY A 89 -17.68 6.34 -26.36
N PHE A 90 -17.01 6.71 -25.27
CA PHE A 90 -15.68 6.21 -24.95
C PHE A 90 -15.76 4.83 -24.30
N VAL A 91 -14.98 3.88 -24.82
CA VAL A 91 -14.86 2.52 -24.29
C VAL A 91 -13.66 2.41 -23.37
N PHE A 92 -13.85 1.75 -22.23
CA PHE A 92 -12.84 1.52 -21.21
C PHE A 92 -12.78 0.04 -20.87
N GLU A 93 -11.57 -0.50 -20.89
CA GLU A 93 -11.24 -1.77 -20.23
C GLU A 93 -10.75 -1.46 -18.82
N ILE A 94 -11.42 -2.01 -17.82
CA ILE A 94 -11.16 -1.75 -16.40
C ILE A 94 -10.92 -3.03 -15.63
N GLY A 95 -10.03 -2.98 -14.63
CA GLY A 95 -9.84 -4.03 -13.63
C GLY A 95 -10.38 -3.59 -12.26
N CYS A 96 -10.96 -4.52 -11.52
CA CYS A 96 -11.51 -4.27 -10.18
C CYS A 96 -10.52 -4.59 -9.06
N PHE A 97 -10.36 -3.65 -8.12
CA PHE A 97 -9.44 -3.75 -6.99
C PHE A 97 -10.13 -3.39 -5.67
N SER A 98 -9.90 -4.17 -4.61
CA SER A 98 -10.38 -3.89 -3.26
C SER A 98 -9.75 -2.61 -2.67
N GLY A 99 -8.51 -2.32 -3.04
CA GLY A 99 -7.77 -1.15 -2.57
C GLY A 99 -6.88 -0.54 -3.65
N ALA A 100 -6.76 0.78 -3.65
CA ALA A 100 -5.83 1.53 -4.49
C ALA A 100 -5.29 2.74 -3.73
N ILE A 101 -4.32 2.50 -2.84
CA ILE A 101 -3.78 3.52 -1.92
C ILE A 101 -3.13 4.71 -2.65
N GLY A 102 -2.67 4.52 -3.88
CA GLY A 102 -2.10 5.58 -4.71
C GLY A 102 -3.14 6.43 -5.45
N CYS A 103 -4.43 6.22 -5.19
CA CYS A 103 -5.51 7.03 -5.76
C CYS A 103 -6.01 8.09 -4.77
N VAL A 104 -6.48 9.21 -5.34
CA VAL A 104 -7.32 10.19 -4.65
C VAL A 104 -8.68 10.27 -5.34
N ASN A 105 -9.75 10.30 -4.55
CA ASN A 105 -11.13 10.28 -5.05
C ASN A 105 -11.68 11.71 -5.16
N GLN A 106 -12.04 12.13 -6.38
CA GLN A 106 -12.49 13.50 -6.70
C GLN A 106 -13.99 13.55 -7.02
N GLY A 107 -14.65 14.63 -6.59
CA GLY A 107 -16.07 14.92 -6.85
C GLY A 107 -17.00 14.32 -5.80
N SER A 108 -18.30 14.59 -5.91
CA SER A 108 -19.34 13.95 -5.09
C SER A 108 -19.70 12.57 -5.67
N PRO A 109 -20.06 11.57 -4.85
CA PRO A 109 -20.57 10.29 -5.36
C PRO A 109 -21.79 10.51 -6.26
N SER A 110 -21.80 9.88 -7.43
CA SER A 110 -22.91 9.94 -8.39
C SER A 110 -23.42 8.54 -8.75
N LEU A 111 -24.74 8.40 -8.86
CA LEU A 111 -25.38 7.19 -9.41
C LEU A 111 -25.59 7.30 -10.93
N GLU A 112 -25.36 8.48 -11.50
CA GLU A 112 -25.60 8.76 -12.90
C GLU A 112 -24.70 7.87 -13.78
N HIS A 113 -25.31 7.12 -14.70
CA HIS A 113 -24.60 6.22 -15.60
C HIS A 113 -23.65 5.22 -14.91
N SER A 114 -23.95 4.82 -13.67
CA SER A 114 -23.16 3.81 -12.97
C SER A 114 -23.19 2.47 -13.71
N TRP A 115 -22.02 1.86 -13.92
CA TRP A 115 -21.90 0.54 -14.54
C TRP A 115 -22.18 -0.60 -13.57
N PHE A 116 -22.00 -0.37 -12.27
CA PHE A 116 -22.24 -1.36 -11.23
C PHE A 116 -23.53 -0.99 -10.47
N THR A 117 -24.59 -1.77 -10.70
CA THR A 117 -25.91 -1.51 -10.12
C THR A 117 -25.84 -1.37 -8.60
N GLY A 118 -26.39 -0.29 -8.07
CA GLY A 118 -26.41 -0.01 -6.63
C GLY A 118 -25.16 0.67 -6.08
N TYR A 119 -24.15 0.95 -6.91
CA TYR A 119 -22.95 1.68 -6.52
C TYR A 119 -22.95 3.10 -7.07
N ALA A 120 -22.69 4.07 -6.19
CA ALA A 120 -22.33 5.42 -6.61
C ALA A 120 -20.83 5.48 -6.90
N TRP A 121 -20.41 6.30 -7.86
CA TRP A 121 -19.02 6.43 -8.28
C TRP A 121 -18.47 7.83 -8.10
N ARG A 122 -17.14 7.91 -7.97
CA ARG A 122 -16.33 9.14 -7.99
C ARG A 122 -15.13 8.91 -8.90
N PHE A 123 -14.53 9.97 -9.43
CA PHE A 123 -13.28 9.84 -10.17
C PHE A 123 -12.17 9.37 -9.23
N ALA A 124 -11.37 8.40 -9.66
CA ALA A 124 -10.13 8.00 -9.03
C ALA A 124 -8.96 8.54 -9.86
N LEU A 125 -8.17 9.43 -9.27
CA LEU A 125 -7.00 10.04 -9.88
C LEU A 125 -5.73 9.51 -9.24
N CYS A 126 -4.63 9.43 -9.99
CA CYS A 126 -3.31 9.23 -9.39
C CYS A 126 -3.04 10.34 -8.38
N SER A 127 -2.70 9.99 -7.14
CA SER A 127 -2.39 10.97 -6.09
C SER A 127 -1.15 11.81 -6.39
N ASN A 128 -0.25 11.30 -7.23
CA ASN A 128 1.00 11.97 -7.59
C ASN A 128 0.86 12.90 -8.80
N CYS A 129 0.29 12.42 -9.92
CA CYS A 129 0.23 13.18 -11.17
C CYS A 129 -1.17 13.61 -11.60
N LEU A 130 -2.20 13.29 -10.81
CA LEU A 130 -3.61 13.61 -11.05
C LEU A 130 -4.19 13.04 -12.34
N ARG A 131 -3.47 12.14 -13.05
CA ARG A 131 -4.02 11.44 -14.20
C ARG A 131 -5.25 10.64 -13.76
N HIS A 132 -6.32 10.71 -14.55
CA HIS A 132 -7.51 9.90 -14.34
C HIS A 132 -7.16 8.41 -14.52
N LEU A 133 -7.30 7.64 -13.44
CA LEU A 133 -7.00 6.20 -13.43
C LEU A 133 -8.27 5.34 -13.43
N GLY A 134 -9.44 5.91 -13.17
CA GLY A 134 -10.70 5.20 -13.25
C GLY A 134 -11.68 5.73 -12.21
N TRP A 135 -12.40 4.83 -11.55
CA TRP A 135 -13.50 5.20 -10.67
C TRP A 135 -13.44 4.46 -9.34
N PHE A 136 -13.82 5.15 -8.27
CA PHE A 136 -14.09 4.55 -6.97
C PHE A 136 -15.60 4.35 -6.84
N PHE A 137 -16.02 3.10 -6.62
CA PHE A 137 -17.41 2.72 -6.44
C PHE A 137 -17.69 2.45 -4.96
N GLN A 138 -18.85 2.90 -4.46
CA GLN A 138 -19.27 2.71 -3.08
C GLN A 138 -20.77 2.40 -2.97
N SER A 139 -21.13 1.49 -2.07
CA SER A 139 -22.50 1.18 -1.67
C SER A 139 -22.56 0.79 -0.19
N GLY A 140 -23.07 1.69 0.65
CA GLY A 140 -23.11 1.48 2.10
C GLY A 140 -21.70 1.33 2.70
N LYS A 141 -21.37 0.12 3.15
CA LYS A 141 -20.04 -0.23 3.70
C LYS A 141 -19.12 -0.90 2.68
N ASP A 142 -19.64 -1.26 1.51
CA ASP A 142 -18.88 -1.91 0.46
C ASP A 142 -18.30 -0.87 -0.51
N SER A 143 -17.09 -1.11 -1.00
CA SER A 143 -16.42 -0.23 -1.95
C SER A 143 -15.27 -0.91 -2.65
N PHE A 144 -14.98 -0.45 -3.87
CA PHE A 144 -13.86 -0.91 -4.65
C PHE A 144 -13.43 0.14 -5.68
N TYR A 145 -12.28 -0.10 -6.31
CA TYR A 145 -11.78 0.69 -7.43
C TYR A 145 -11.96 -0.08 -8.72
N ALA A 146 -12.43 0.59 -9.77
CA ALA A 146 -12.41 0.06 -11.13
C ALA A 146 -11.47 0.94 -11.97
N LEU A 147 -10.27 0.45 -12.22
CA LEU A 147 -9.17 1.22 -12.80
C LEU A 147 -8.96 0.87 -14.27
N ILE A 148 -8.74 1.87 -15.10
CA ILE A 148 -8.51 1.77 -16.54
C ILE A 148 -7.13 1.12 -16.76
N LEU A 149 -7.13 -0.12 -17.26
CA LEU A 149 -5.91 -0.94 -17.35
C LEU A 149 -4.84 -0.30 -18.23
N LYS A 150 -5.23 0.38 -19.31
CA LYS A 150 -4.28 1.07 -20.20
C LYS A 150 -3.48 2.20 -19.51
N ASN A 151 -3.95 2.68 -18.35
CA ASN A 151 -3.30 3.73 -17.57
C ASN A 151 -2.39 3.19 -16.45
N LEU A 152 -2.26 1.86 -16.37
CA LEU A 152 -1.46 1.15 -15.38
C LEU A 152 -0.30 0.42 -16.06
N ASP A 153 0.79 0.23 -15.32
CA ASP A 153 1.94 -0.62 -15.68
C ASP A 153 2.12 -1.72 -14.63
#